data_AF-A0A7Z9K6R2-F1
#
_entry.id   AF-A0A7Z9K6R2-F1
#
_cell.length_a   1.000
_cell.length_b   1.000
_cell.length_c   1.000
_cell.angle_alpha   90.00
_cell.angle_beta   90.00
_cell.angle_gamma   90.00
#
_symmetry.space_group_name_H-M   'P 1'
#
loop_
_entity.id
_entity.type
_entity.pdbx_description
1 polymer ?
#
loop_
_entity_poly.entity_id
_entity_poly.type
_entity_poly.pdbx_seq_one_letter_code
_entity_poly.pdbx_strand_id
1 'polypeptide(L)'
;CISLLLGISMITGWLMIGLAVIFAGLSSALYPLSAAYTHDYLESVDVVPASGGLVMSFGIGAILGPLMAALAIAQFGGGGLFVFCAAASSVAVCLIIWRMCQREIPDVEDQVEFLLMPRTSPVISQLDPRGKPMGDDE
;
A
#
# COMPACT_ATOMS: atom_id res chain seq x y z
N CYS A 1 23.09 28.97 26.89
CA CYS A 1 22.88 28.97 25.42
C CYS A 1 23.20 27.63 24.78
N ILE A 2 24.39 27.04 25.01
CA ILE A 2 24.80 25.75 24.43
C ILE A 2 23.88 24.59 24.85
N SER A 3 23.52 24.48 26.14
CA SER A 3 22.58 23.45 26.62
C SER A 3 21.16 23.60 26.05
N LEU A 4 20.74 24.84 25.74
CA LEU A 4 19.43 25.12 25.14
C LEU A 4 19.43 24.74 23.65
N LEU A 5 20.51 25.03 22.93
CA LEU A 5 20.73 24.62 21.54
C LEU A 5 20.80 23.10 21.39
N LEU A 6 21.50 22.42 22.31
CA LEU A 6 21.54 20.96 22.38
C LEU A 6 20.15 20.37 22.64
N GLY A 7 19.38 20.96 23.57
CA GLY A 7 18.00 20.54 23.84
C GLY A 7 17.08 20.66 22.61
N ILE A 8 17.13 21.79 21.90
CA ILE A 8 16.33 22.02 20.68
C ILE A 8 16.72 21.06 19.56
N SER A 9 18.03 20.83 19.35
CA SER A 9 18.51 19.88 18.35
C SER A 9 18.08 18.45 18.66
N MET A 10 18.07 18.07 19.95
CA MET A 10 17.66 16.74 20.38
C MET A 10 16.15 16.52 20.19
N ILE A 11 15.32 17.49 20.58
CA ILE A 11 13.86 17.45 20.37
C ILE A 11 13.53 17.34 18.88
N THR A 12 14.20 18.13 18.05
CA THR A 12 14.01 18.10 16.59
C THR A 12 14.38 16.73 15.99
N GLY A 13 15.45 16.11 16.47
CA GLY A 13 15.86 14.77 16.05
C GLY A 13 14.83 13.69 16.40
N TRP A 14 14.33 13.68 17.63
CA TRP A 14 13.30 12.72 18.05
C TRP A 14 11.98 12.90 17.29
N LEU A 15 11.58 14.15 17.03
CA LEU A 15 10.41 14.46 16.21
C LEU A 15 10.56 13.92 14.79
N MET A 16 11.73 14.13 14.16
CA MET A 16 12.03 13.61 12.82
C MET A 16 11.98 12.07 12.79
N ILE A 17 12.52 11.40 13.81
CA ILE A 17 12.45 9.94 13.92
C ILE A 17 10.99 9.49 14.06
N GLY A 18 10.20 10.13 14.92
CA GLY A 18 8.79 9.80 15.10
C GLY A 18 8.00 9.95 13.79
N LEU A 19 8.20 11.04 13.06
CA LEU A 19 7.58 11.25 11.75
C LEU A 19 8.06 10.24 10.71
N ALA A 20 9.34 9.89 10.69
CA ALA A 20 9.89 8.88 9.79
C ALA A 20 9.30 7.49 10.07
N VAL A 21 9.12 7.12 11.34
CA VAL A 21 8.48 5.85 11.74
C VAL A 21 7.03 5.82 11.29
N ILE A 22 6.26 6.89 11.54
CA ILE A 22 4.87 6.99 11.08
C ILE A 22 4.81 6.88 9.56
N PHE A 23 5.63 7.65 8.85
CA PHE A 23 5.68 7.64 7.39
C PHE A 23 6.06 6.27 6.82
N ALA A 24 7.10 5.62 7.36
CA ALA A 24 7.53 4.30 6.93
C ALA A 24 6.48 3.23 7.24
N GLY A 25 5.84 3.31 8.42
CA GLY A 25 4.75 2.43 8.82
C GLY A 25 3.56 2.51 7.87
N LEU A 26 3.06 3.72 7.59
CA LEU A 26 1.98 3.92 6.62
C LEU A 26 2.40 3.47 5.21
N SER A 27 3.62 3.77 4.79
CA SER A 27 4.12 3.38 3.46
C SER A 27 4.20 1.87 3.29
N SER A 28 4.58 1.12 4.34
CA SER A 28 4.64 -0.34 4.31
C SER A 28 3.27 -1.01 4.14
N ALA A 29 2.20 -0.34 4.57
CA ALA A 29 0.84 -0.83 4.43
C ALA A 29 0.25 -0.59 3.02
N LEU A 30 0.80 0.36 2.24
CA LEU A 30 0.25 0.72 0.93
C LEU A 30 0.28 -0.45 -0.06
N TYR A 31 1.37 -1.20 -0.11
CA TYR A 31 1.49 -2.35 -1.03
C TYR A 31 0.48 -3.46 -0.71
N PRO A 32 0.42 -4.03 0.51
CA PRO A 32 -0.56 -5.06 0.82
C PRO A 32 -2.00 -4.56 0.73
N LEU A 33 -2.28 -3.29 1.07
CA LEU A 33 -3.61 -2.69 0.88
C LEU A 33 -3.99 -2.64 -0.60
N SER A 34 -3.07 -2.20 -1.47
CA SER A 34 -3.30 -2.14 -2.92
C SER A 34 -3.47 -3.53 -3.52
N ALA A 35 -2.67 -4.51 -3.07
CA ALA A 35 -2.77 -5.89 -3.51
C ALA A 35 -4.12 -6.51 -3.12
N ALA A 36 -4.53 -6.37 -1.85
CA ALA A 36 -5.83 -6.83 -1.37
C ALA A 36 -6.97 -6.16 -2.15
N TYR A 37 -6.91 -4.83 -2.28
CA TYR A 37 -7.89 -4.08 -3.05
C TYR A 37 -7.99 -4.55 -4.50
N THR A 38 -6.87 -4.89 -5.14
CA THR A 38 -6.90 -5.40 -6.52
C THR A 38 -7.45 -6.82 -6.58
N HIS A 39 -7.07 -7.68 -5.63
CA HIS A 39 -7.55 -9.07 -5.55
C HIS A 39 -9.06 -9.17 -5.32
N ASP A 40 -9.68 -8.19 -4.66
CA ASP A 40 -11.13 -8.15 -4.48
C ASP A 40 -11.93 -8.00 -5.80
N TYR A 41 -11.29 -7.58 -6.92
CA TYR A 41 -11.94 -7.42 -8.23
C TYR A 41 -11.44 -8.40 -9.30
N LEU A 42 -10.54 -9.32 -8.96
CA LEU A 42 -9.96 -10.25 -9.92
C LEU A 42 -10.67 -11.61 -9.89
N GLU A 43 -10.91 -12.17 -11.07
CA GLU A 43 -11.25 -13.57 -11.20
C GLU A 43 -10.02 -14.45 -10.92
N SER A 44 -10.25 -15.70 -10.48
CA SER A 44 -9.18 -16.62 -10.08
C SER A 44 -8.09 -16.85 -11.15
N VAL A 45 -8.45 -16.76 -12.43
CA VAL A 45 -7.54 -16.88 -13.58
C VAL A 45 -6.61 -15.67 -13.75
N ASP A 46 -7.03 -14.49 -13.31
CA ASP A 46 -6.32 -13.22 -13.52
C ASP A 46 -5.43 -12.82 -12.34
N VAL A 47 -5.52 -13.53 -11.20
CA VAL A 47 -4.74 -13.23 -9.99
C VAL A 47 -3.24 -13.26 -10.26
N VAL A 48 -2.74 -14.26 -10.98
CA VAL A 48 -1.31 -14.41 -11.28
C VAL A 48 -0.78 -13.29 -12.19
N PRO A 49 -1.35 -13.04 -13.39
CA PRO A 49 -0.87 -11.98 -14.25
C PRO A 49 -1.01 -10.58 -13.62
N ALA A 50 -2.12 -10.31 -12.91
CA ALA A 50 -2.32 -9.03 -12.25
C ALA A 50 -1.32 -8.79 -11.10
N SER A 51 -1.04 -9.82 -10.29
CA SER A 51 -0.02 -9.72 -9.23
C SER A 51 1.37 -9.46 -9.81
N GLY A 52 1.70 -10.07 -10.96
CA GLY A 52 2.93 -9.77 -11.70
C GLY A 52 3.02 -8.29 -12.12
N GLY A 53 1.92 -7.72 -12.63
CA GLY A 53 1.82 -6.30 -12.94
C GLY A 53 2.01 -5.40 -11.71
N LEU A 54 1.44 -5.78 -10.57
CA LEU A 54 1.58 -5.06 -9.30
C LEU A 54 3.06 -5.02 -8.85
N VAL A 55 3.75 -6.17 -8.87
CA VAL A 55 5.17 -6.28 -8.52
C VAL A 55 6.05 -5.49 -9.50
N MET A 56 5.76 -5.58 -10.80
CA MET A 56 6.48 -4.82 -11.84
C MET A 56 6.37 -3.31 -11.59
N SER A 57 5.16 -2.82 -11.28
CA SER A 57 4.93 -1.41 -10.98
C SER A 57 5.68 -0.95 -9.72
N PHE A 58 5.71 -1.78 -8.68
CA PHE A 58 6.48 -1.54 -7.47
C PHE A 58 7.98 -1.48 -7.76
N GLY A 59 8.49 -2.40 -8.60
CA GLY A 59 9.89 -2.43 -9.02
C GLY A 59 10.31 -1.16 -9.75
N ILE A 60 9.48 -0.65 -10.67
CA ILE A 60 9.74 0.63 -11.37
C ILE A 60 9.84 1.77 -10.35
N GLY A 61 8.91 1.84 -9.40
CA GLY A 61 8.94 2.83 -8.32
C GLY A 61 10.17 2.71 -7.43
N ALA A 62 10.59 1.49 -7.11
CA ALA A 62 11.77 1.21 -6.27
C ALA A 62 13.10 1.60 -6.94
N ILE A 63 13.15 1.65 -8.28
CA ILE A 63 14.29 2.16 -9.04
C ILE A 63 14.24 3.68 -9.12
N LEU A 64 13.10 4.25 -9.51
CA LEU A 64 12.96 5.70 -9.70
C LEU A 64 13.05 6.48 -8.38
N GLY A 65 12.54 5.92 -7.29
CA GLY A 65 12.48 6.57 -5.98
C GLY A 65 13.85 7.01 -5.46
N PRO A 66 14.84 6.10 -5.30
CA PRO A 66 16.18 6.44 -4.86
C PRO A 66 16.90 7.42 -5.80
N LEU A 67 16.70 7.31 -7.12
CA LEU A 67 17.28 8.26 -8.08
C LEU A 67 16.75 9.68 -7.85
N MET A 68 15.43 9.82 -7.74
CA MET A 68 14.79 11.13 -7.49
C MET A 68 15.13 11.67 -6.09
N ALA A 69 15.19 10.80 -5.08
CA ALA A 69 15.60 11.16 -3.73
C ALA A 69 17.07 11.65 -3.70
N ALA A 70 17.98 10.97 -4.40
CA ALA A 70 19.37 11.39 -4.51
C ALA A 70 19.51 12.76 -5.18
N LEU A 71 18.75 13.01 -6.25
CA LEU A 71 18.69 14.32 -6.91
C LEU A 71 18.15 15.40 -5.97
N ALA A 72 17.10 15.10 -5.19
CA ALA A 72 16.55 16.03 -4.22
C ALA A 72 17.54 16.37 -3.11
N ILE A 73 18.29 15.37 -2.61
CA ILE A 73 19.37 15.60 -1.63
C ILE A 73 20.48 16.46 -2.24
N ALA A 74 20.84 16.23 -3.52
CA ALA A 74 21.87 17.00 -4.21
C ALA A 74 21.48 18.49 -4.38
N GLN A 75 20.20 18.78 -4.62
CA GLN A 75 19.71 20.15 -4.85
C GLN A 75 19.38 20.90 -3.54
N PHE A 76 18.71 20.24 -2.59
CA PHE A 76 18.20 20.87 -1.36
C PHE A 76 19.05 20.59 -0.12
N GLY A 77 20.16 19.85 -0.26
CA GLY A 77 21.05 19.49 0.84
C GLY A 77 20.44 18.48 1.81
N GLY A 78 20.83 18.55 3.08
CA GLY A 78 20.44 17.57 4.11
C GLY A 78 18.92 17.40 4.35
N GLY A 79 18.11 18.37 3.94
CA GLY A 79 16.64 18.30 4.01
C GLY A 79 15.96 17.74 2.76
N GLY A 80 16.69 17.49 1.67
CA GLY A 80 16.12 17.16 0.37
C GLY A 80 15.31 15.87 0.34
N LEU A 81 15.71 14.87 1.13
CA LEU A 81 14.95 13.62 1.26
C LEU A 81 13.54 13.85 1.79
N PHE A 82 13.38 14.72 2.78
CA PHE A 82 12.08 15.01 3.39
C PHE A 82 11.18 15.81 2.44
N VAL A 83 11.76 16.75 1.69
CA VAL A 83 11.03 17.49 0.64
C VAL A 83 10.53 16.52 -0.44
N PHE A 84 11.36 15.58 -0.87
CA PHE A 84 10.96 14.55 -1.82
C PHE A 84 9.83 13.65 -1.26
N CYS A 85 9.96 13.16 -0.02
CA CYS A 85 8.91 12.36 0.62
C CYS A 85 7.59 13.13 0.75
N ALA A 86 7.65 14.41 1.14
CA ALA A 86 6.47 15.27 1.23
C ALA A 86 5.81 15.49 -0.14
N ALA A 87 6.60 15.73 -1.18
CA ALA A 87 6.08 15.89 -2.54
C ALA A 87 5.45 14.59 -3.07
N ALA A 88 6.15 13.46 -2.93
CA ALA A 88 5.68 12.16 -3.39
C ALA A 88 4.40 11.72 -2.65
N SER A 89 4.36 11.88 -1.33
CA SER A 89 3.14 11.58 -0.54
C SER A 89 1.99 12.51 -0.89
N SER A 90 2.24 13.79 -1.14
CA SER A 90 1.20 14.74 -1.57
C SER A 90 0.60 14.33 -2.92
N VAL A 91 1.43 13.95 -3.89
CA VAL A 91 0.96 13.44 -5.18
C VAL A 91 0.12 12.17 -4.98
N ALA A 92 0.59 11.21 -4.18
CA ALA A 92 -0.15 9.99 -3.89
C ALA A 92 -1.51 10.27 -3.24
N VAL A 93 -1.57 11.15 -2.23
CA VAL A 93 -2.82 11.55 -1.56
C VAL A 93 -3.77 12.23 -2.54
N CYS A 94 -3.29 13.17 -3.37
CA CYS A 94 -4.11 13.82 -4.37
C CYS A 94 -4.70 12.81 -5.37
N LEU A 95 -3.90 11.85 -5.84
CA LEU A 95 -4.35 10.79 -6.74
C LEU A 95 -5.39 9.88 -6.08
N ILE A 96 -5.19 9.50 -4.82
CA ILE A 96 -6.13 8.67 -4.06
C ILE A 96 -7.45 9.41 -3.87
N ILE A 97 -7.43 10.66 -3.42
CA ILE A 97 -8.65 11.47 -3.24
C ILE A 97 -9.37 11.64 -4.58
N TRP A 98 -8.64 11.98 -5.64
CA TRP A 98 -9.20 12.13 -6.99
C TRP A 98 -9.83 10.83 -7.51
N ARG A 99 -9.23 9.67 -7.21
CA ARG A 99 -9.79 8.34 -7.52
C ARG A 99 -11.04 8.03 -6.69
N MET A 100 -11.03 8.37 -5.41
CA MET A 100 -12.18 8.17 -4.52
C MET A 100 -13.39 9.02 -4.95
N CYS A 101 -13.16 10.27 -5.37
CA CYS A 101 -14.23 11.16 -5.81
C CYS A 101 -14.89 10.73 -7.13
N GLN A 102 -14.21 9.95 -7.97
CA GLN A 102 -14.78 9.44 -9.23
C GLN A 102 -15.53 8.12 -9.09
N ARG A 103 -15.40 7.45 -7.94
CA ARG A 103 -15.94 6.10 -7.76
C ARG A 103 -17.36 6.17 -7.21
N GLU A 104 -18.30 5.55 -7.91
CA GLU A 104 -19.62 5.22 -7.36
C GLU A 104 -19.46 4.17 -6.25
N ILE A 105 -20.06 4.46 -5.09
CA ILE A 105 -20.12 3.52 -3.97
C ILE A 105 -21.06 2.39 -4.40
N PRO A 106 -20.63 1.11 -4.39
CA PRO A 106 -21.52 -0.01 -4.70
C PRO A 106 -22.73 0.01 -3.76
N ASP A 107 -23.92 -0.24 -4.29
CA ASP A 107 -25.14 -0.25 -3.49
C ASP A 107 -25.07 -1.34 -2.43
N VAL A 108 -25.71 -1.13 -1.28
CA VAL A 108 -25.60 -2.04 -0.12
C VAL A 108 -26.15 -3.43 -0.47
N GLU A 109 -27.06 -3.51 -1.44
CA GLU A 109 -27.64 -4.76 -1.96
C GLU A 109 -26.66 -5.63 -2.76
N ASP A 110 -25.57 -5.08 -3.29
CA ASP A 110 -24.51 -5.84 -3.98
C ASP A 110 -23.43 -6.37 -3.00
N GLN A 111 -23.53 -6.03 -1.71
CA GLN A 111 -22.59 -6.50 -0.69
C GLN A 111 -22.96 -7.92 -0.25
N VAL A 112 -22.16 -8.90 -0.68
CA VAL A 112 -22.29 -10.29 -0.23
C VAL A 112 -22.05 -10.42 1.28
N GLU A 113 -22.88 -11.23 1.94
CA GLU A 113 -22.76 -11.54 3.37
C GLU A 113 -21.36 -12.09 3.67
N PHE A 114 -20.64 -11.44 4.59
CA PHE A 114 -19.29 -11.84 4.95
C PHE A 114 -19.32 -13.16 5.74
N LEU A 115 -19.00 -14.26 5.05
CA LEU A 115 -18.85 -15.57 5.67
C LEU A 115 -17.41 -15.79 6.12
N LEU A 116 -17.24 -16.05 7.42
CA LEU A 116 -15.95 -16.46 8.00
C LEU A 116 -15.58 -17.86 7.48
N MET A 117 -14.90 -17.92 6.34
CA MET A 117 -14.29 -19.16 5.86
C MET A 117 -12.92 -19.32 6.50
N PRO A 118 -12.66 -20.41 7.24
CA PRO A 118 -11.33 -20.68 7.75
C PRO A 118 -10.38 -20.94 6.58
N ARG A 119 -9.48 -20.00 6.28
CA ARG A 119 -8.47 -20.14 5.21
C ARG A 119 -7.18 -20.84 5.68
N THR A 120 -7.24 -21.62 6.76
CA THR A 120 -6.07 -22.28 7.36
C THR A 120 -5.60 -23.50 6.57
N SER A 121 -6.44 -24.04 5.69
CA SER A 121 -6.08 -25.15 4.80
C SER A 121 -6.82 -25.05 3.47
N PRO A 122 -6.15 -25.29 2.32
CA PRO A 122 -6.79 -25.33 1.01
C PRO A 122 -7.86 -26.42 0.90
N VAL A 123 -7.79 -27.47 1.73
CA VAL A 123 -8.77 -28.57 1.80
C VAL A 123 -10.13 -28.10 2.34
N ILE A 124 -10.18 -26.98 3.07
CA ILE A 124 -11.43 -26.47 3.68
C ILE A 124 -12.45 -26.06 2.61
N SER A 125 -11.98 -25.62 1.43
CA SER A 125 -12.85 -25.35 0.28
C SER A 125 -13.58 -26.60 -0.25
N GLN A 126 -13.00 -27.79 -0.07
CA GLN A 126 -13.59 -29.07 -0.48
C GLN A 126 -14.59 -29.61 0.55
N LEU A 127 -14.59 -29.07 1.75
CA LEU A 127 -15.49 -29.45 2.84
C LEU A 127 -16.72 -28.54 2.91
N ASP A 128 -16.82 -27.52 2.05
CA ASP A 128 -17.99 -26.66 1.97
C ASP A 128 -19.21 -27.50 1.50
N PRO A 129 -20.23 -27.70 2.36
CA PRO A 129 -21.42 -28.47 2.00
C PRO A 129 -22.26 -27.82 0.89
N ARG A 130 -21.94 -26.57 0.50
CA ARG A 130 -22.56 -25.81 -0.60
C ARG A 130 -21.72 -25.81 -1.88
N GLY A 131 -20.51 -26.37 -1.85
CA GLY A 131 -19.68 -26.53 -3.04
C GLY A 131 -20.34 -27.50 -4.03
N LYS A 132 -20.32 -27.17 -5.34
CA LYS A 132 -20.72 -28.13 -6.37
C LYS A 132 -19.91 -29.42 -6.17
N PRO A 133 -20.55 -30.60 -6.07
CA PRO A 133 -19.81 -31.84 -6.16
C PRO A 133 -19.08 -31.85 -7.50
N MET A 134 -17.78 -32.17 -7.49
CA MET A 134 -17.04 -32.45 -8.71
C MET A 134 -17.60 -33.75 -9.27
N GLY A 135 -18.65 -33.65 -10.07
CA GLY A 135 -19.27 -34.73 -10.81
C GLY A 135 -18.99 -34.54 -12.29
N ASP A 136 -18.10 -35.39 -12.79
CA ASP A 136 -18.24 -36.07 -14.07
C ASP A 136 -18.41 -35.21 -15.34
N ASP A 137 -17.45 -34.34 -15.62
CA ASP A 137 -17.23 -33.85 -16.98
C ASP A 137 -16.10 -34.70 -17.62
N GLU A 138 -16.49 -35.85 -18.20
CA GLU A 138 -15.70 -36.61 -19.18
C GLU A 138 -15.48 -35.82 -20.49
#